data_AF-A0A538RZ13-F1
#
_entry.id   AF-A0A538RZ13-F1
#
_cell.length_a   1.000
_cell.length_b   1.000
_cell.length_c   1.000
_cell.angle_alpha   90.00
_cell.angle_beta   90.00
_cell.angle_gamma   90.00
#
_symmetry.space_group_name_H-M   'P 1'
#
loop_
_entity.id
_entity.type
_entity.pdbx_description
1 polymer ?
#
loop_
_entity_poly.entity_id
_entity_poly.type
_entity_poly.pdbx_seq_one_letter_code
_entity_poly.pdbx_strand_id
1 'polypeptide(L)' 'PAATVEAEFFKHARPTSLLRRFAQPEEVAALVAFVCSPLASATNGAALRVDGGVVRSIT' A
#
# COMPACT_ATOMS: atom_id res chain seq x y z
N PRO A 1 6.67 10.68 21.17
CA PRO A 1 7.30 9.45 20.61
C PRO A 1 6.83 9.21 19.18
N ALA A 2 7.65 8.60 18.31
CA ALA A 2 7.31 8.39 16.90
C ALA A 2 5.98 7.62 16.71
N ALA A 3 5.73 6.61 17.55
CA ALA A 3 4.48 5.83 17.54
C ALA A 3 3.21 6.68 17.79
N THR A 4 3.31 7.72 18.63
CA THR A 4 2.19 8.63 18.90
C THR A 4 1.90 9.53 17.68
N VAL A 5 2.93 9.96 16.98
CA VAL A 5 2.79 10.78 15.76
C VAL A 5 2.15 9.96 14.65
N GLU A 6 2.56 8.70 14.48
CA GLU A 6 1.97 7.79 13.51
C GLU A 6 0.47 7.56 13.79
N ALA A 7 0.12 7.24 15.04
CA ALA A 7 -1.28 7.03 15.41
C ALA A 7 -2.15 8.27 15.12
N GLU A 8 -1.69 9.46 15.51
CA GLU A 8 -2.43 10.71 15.25
C GLU A 8 -2.51 11.05 13.76
N PHE A 9 -1.47 10.76 12.98
CA PHE A 9 -1.49 10.93 11.52
C PHE A 9 -2.57 10.07 10.87
N PHE A 10 -2.66 8.78 11.20
CA PHE A 10 -3.66 7.89 10.60
C PHE A 10 -5.06 8.11 11.16
N LYS A 11 -5.19 8.73 12.33
CA LYS A 11 -6.47 9.17 12.88
C LYS A 11 -7.00 10.41 12.19
N HIS A 12 -6.15 11.39 11.89
CA HIS A 12 -6.58 12.71 11.41
C HIS A 12 -6.30 12.98 9.92
N ALA A 13 -5.11 12.63 9.42
CA ALA A 13 -4.69 12.94 8.05
C ALA A 13 -5.05 11.83 7.03
N ARG A 14 -5.05 10.57 7.46
CA ARG A 14 -5.43 9.41 6.63
C ARG A 14 -6.46 8.53 7.33
N PRO A 15 -7.63 9.09 7.72
CA PRO A 15 -8.65 8.40 8.50
C PRO A 15 -9.30 7.21 7.80
N THR A 16 -9.03 7.02 6.51
CA THR A 16 -9.59 5.94 5.68
C THR A 16 -8.55 4.88 5.32
N SER A 17 -7.30 5.04 5.76
CA SER A 17 -6.30 3.99 5.60
C SER A 17 -6.76 2.72 6.30
N LEU A 18 -6.65 1.58 5.61
CA LEU A 18 -6.98 0.28 6.19
C LEU A 18 -5.83 -0.22 7.09
N LEU A 19 -4.58 0.04 6.71
CA LEU A 19 -3.41 -0.39 7.48
C LEU A 19 -3.17 0.42 8.75
N ARG A 20 -3.57 1.70 8.79
CA ARG A 20 -3.40 2.61 9.95
C ARG A 20 -1.96 2.73 10.47
N ARG A 21 -0.99 2.46 9.60
CA ARG A 21 0.45 2.61 9.83
C ARG A 21 1.14 2.91 8.51
N PHE A 22 2.38 3.37 8.57
CA PHE A 22 3.20 3.48 7.38
C PHE A 22 3.54 2.08 6.84
N ALA A 23 3.38 1.90 5.53
CA ALA A 23 3.85 0.71 4.84
C ALA A 23 5.39 0.70 4.82
N GLN A 24 5.97 -0.49 4.88
CA GLN A 24 7.40 -0.69 4.78
C GLN A 24 7.81 -0.87 3.31
N PRO A 25 9.04 -0.47 2.92
CA PRO A 25 9.53 -0.63 1.55
C PRO A 25 9.43 -2.08 1.04
N GLU A 26 9.61 -3.05 1.92
CA GLU A 26 9.56 -4.48 1.61
C GLU A 26 8.17 -4.92 1.13
N GLU A 27 7.09 -4.28 1.62
CA GLU A 27 5.72 -4.56 1.19
C GLU A 27 5.51 -4.15 -0.28
N VAL A 28 6.12 -3.04 -0.72
CA VAL A 28 6.11 -2.61 -2.12
C VAL A 28 6.99 -3.52 -2.97
N ALA A 29 8.20 -3.82 -2.48
CA ALA A 29 9.15 -4.69 -3.16
C ALA A 29 8.58 -6.10 -3.40
N ALA A 30 7.80 -6.63 -2.45
CA ALA A 30 7.15 -7.94 -2.59
C ALA A 30 6.18 -7.98 -3.78
N LEU A 31 5.34 -6.94 -3.97
CA LEU A 31 4.47 -6.88 -5.14
C LEU A 31 5.28 -6.79 -6.44
N VAL A 32 6.32 -5.95 -6.45
CA VAL A 32 7.21 -5.81 -7.62
C VAL A 32 7.84 -7.15 -7.98
N ALA A 33 8.39 -7.85 -7.00
CA ALA A 33 8.99 -9.18 -7.19
C ALA A 33 7.99 -10.19 -7.75
N PHE A 34 6.75 -10.20 -7.22
CA PHE A 34 5.67 -11.03 -7.75
C PHE A 34 5.37 -10.70 -9.21
N VAL A 35 5.17 -9.43 -9.55
CA VAL A 35 4.84 -8.97 -10.92
C VAL A 35 5.95 -9.27 -11.91
N CYS A 36 7.22 -9.17 -11.50
CA CYS A 36 8.36 -9.51 -12.35
C CYS A 36 8.58 -11.03 -12.52
N SER A 37 7.89 -11.87 -11.75
CA SER A 37 8.05 -13.32 -11.79
C SER A 37 7.13 -14.00 -12.83
N PRO A 38 7.43 -15.24 -13.24
CA PRO A 38 6.52 -16.02 -14.09
C PRO A 38 5.11 -16.25 -13.51
N LEU A 39 4.95 -16.11 -12.18
CA LEU A 39 3.66 -16.28 -11.50
C LEU A 39 2.63 -15.22 -11.94
N ALA A 40 3.10 -14.06 -12.40
CA ALA A 40 2.25 -12.98 -12.89
C ALA A 40 2.03 -13.02 -14.41
N SER A 41 2.35 -14.12 -15.10
CA SER A 41 2.31 -14.23 -16.58
C SER A 41 0.99 -13.81 -17.24
N ALA A 42 -0.14 -13.98 -16.56
CA ALA A 42 -1.46 -13.58 -17.05
C ALA A 42 -1.95 -12.24 -16.49
N THR A 43 -1.15 -11.54 -15.68
CA THR A 43 -1.51 -10.24 -15.09
C THR A 43 -0.98 -9.12 -15.98
N ASN A 44 -1.88 -8.39 -16.63
CA ASN A 44 -1.53 -7.24 -17.49
C ASN A 44 -2.64 -6.18 -17.46
N GLY A 45 -2.32 -4.96 -17.88
CA GLY A 45 -3.28 -3.85 -18.05
C GLY A 45 -3.93 -3.31 -16.75
N ALA A 46 -3.67 -3.91 -15.60
CA ALA A 46 -4.26 -3.52 -14.33
C ALA A 46 -3.36 -2.56 -13.52
N ALA A 47 -3.99 -1.61 -12.82
CA ALA A 47 -3.32 -0.79 -11.82
C ALA A 47 -3.25 -1.52 -10.46
N LEU A 48 -2.18 -2.27 -10.25
CA LEU A 48 -1.93 -2.97 -8.99
C LEU A 48 -1.42 -2.00 -7.91
N ARG A 49 -1.93 -2.10 -6.68
CA ARG A 49 -1.69 -1.10 -5.62
C ARG A 49 -1.07 -1.68 -4.36
N VAL A 50 -0.16 -0.91 -3.77
CA VAL A 50 0.43 -1.12 -2.43
C VAL A 50 0.41 0.22 -1.68
N ASP A 51 -0.77 0.65 -1.25
CA ASP A 51 -0.99 1.97 -0.65
C ASP A 51 -1.66 1.92 0.74
N GLY A 52 -1.82 0.73 1.30
CA GLY A 52 -2.54 0.51 2.55
C GLY A 52 -4.03 0.84 2.51
N GLY A 53 -4.64 0.81 1.32
CA GLY A 53 -6.07 1.02 1.12
C GLY A 53 -6.50 2.49 1.12
N VAL A 54 -5.56 3.42 0.91
CA VAL A 54 -5.85 4.86 0.96
C VAL A 54 -6.52 5.37 -0.32
N VAL A 55 -6.09 4.92 -1.49
CA VAL A 55 -6.68 5.36 -2.77
C VAL A 55 -8.02 4.65 -2.96
N ARG A 56 -9.07 5.42 -3.29
CA ARG A 56 -10.44 4.90 -3.42
C ARG A 56 -10.81 4.53 -4.85
N SER A 57 -10.30 5.27 -5.83
CA SER A 57 -10.57 5.06 -7.24
C SER A 57 -9.34 5.37 -8.07
N ILE A 58 -9.17 4.59 -9.13
CA ILE A 58 -8.31 4.90 -10.27
C ILE A 58 -9.26 4.97 -11.46
N THR A 59 -9.28 6.11 -12.13
CA THR A 59 -10.12 6.38 -13.31
C THR A 59 -9.21 6.69 -14.48
#